data_AF-A0A950I2I5-F1
#
_entry.id   AF-A0A950I2I5-F1
#
_cell.length_a   1.000
_cell.length_b   1.000
_cell.length_c   1.000
_cell.angle_alpha   90.00
_cell.angle_beta   90.00
_cell.angle_gamma   90.00
#
_symmetry.space_group_name_H-M   'P 1'
#
loop_
_entity.id
_entity.type
_entity.pdbx_description
1 polymer ?
#
loop_
_entity_poly.entity_id
_entity_poly.type
_entity_poly.pdbx_seq_one_letter_code
_entity_poly.pdbx_strand_id
1 'polypeptide(L)'
;GQDFFAVFPELRGHRVDAAIQQALYNNFPSLLSQTLNKAPFPLFERPGVDQERLQQAVEVMPIPVPNAPRHCLIQITDVSVAVGREKLLREQAMVLRSQTFSDGLTGIANRRHFDVAMEKEHRRAKRGGLPLSLLMIDIDNFKAYNDHYGHQKGDQCLIQVSAALAAILKRPGDLMARYGGEEFAIILAETDVDQATLMADALRLRASELAIPHERSTGELRLVTVSIGIATQLPGQPVEIAALIGAADRALYQAKRSGRNRIHARLPD
;
A
#
# COMPACT_ATOMS: atom_id res chain seq x y z
N GLY A 1 42.60 25.64 25.03
CA GLY A 1 41.27 25.00 25.05
C GLY A 1 41.36 23.67 25.78
N GLN A 2 40.22 23.06 26.10
CA GLN A 2 40.15 21.66 26.56
C GLN A 2 40.20 20.72 25.35
N ASP A 3 40.59 19.46 25.54
CA ASP A 3 40.49 18.43 24.50
C ASP A 3 39.01 18.22 24.13
N PHE A 4 38.70 18.25 22.82
CA PHE A 4 37.34 18.09 22.31
C PHE A 4 36.68 16.79 22.78
N PHE A 5 37.41 15.68 22.81
CA PHE A 5 36.92 14.38 23.27
C PHE A 5 36.93 14.26 24.80
N ALA A 6 37.57 15.17 25.52
CA ALA A 6 37.34 15.29 26.97
C ALA A 6 35.99 15.96 27.26
N VAL A 7 35.54 16.90 26.39
CA VAL A 7 34.21 17.54 26.48
C VAL A 7 33.12 16.61 25.94
N PHE A 8 33.39 15.89 24.85
CA PHE A 8 32.44 14.98 24.19
C PHE A 8 33.03 13.56 24.05
N PRO A 9 33.19 12.81 25.16
CA PRO A 9 33.81 11.49 25.13
C PRO A 9 33.02 10.48 24.29
N GLU A 10 31.70 10.62 24.22
CA GLU A 10 30.80 9.77 23.44
C GLU A 10 30.99 9.87 21.92
N LEU A 11 31.70 10.89 21.42
CA LEU A 11 31.92 11.07 19.98
C LEU A 11 33.16 10.33 19.46
N ARG A 12 34.02 9.82 20.36
CA ARG A 12 35.26 9.13 19.98
C ARG A 12 34.93 7.82 19.25
N GLY A 13 35.57 7.59 18.11
CA GLY A 13 35.32 6.40 17.27
C GLY A 13 34.02 6.44 16.47
N HIS A 14 33.21 7.51 16.58
CA HIS A 14 32.02 7.71 15.76
C HIS A 14 32.33 8.52 14.49
N ARG A 15 31.33 8.69 13.62
CA ARG A 15 31.47 9.41 12.35
C ARG A 15 31.91 10.87 12.51
N VAL A 16 31.63 11.51 13.64
CA VAL A 16 32.12 12.86 13.95
C VAL A 16 33.64 12.86 14.13
N ASP A 17 34.20 11.87 14.83
CA ASP A 17 35.66 11.72 14.97
C ASP A 17 36.31 11.55 13.59
N ALA A 18 35.80 10.62 12.77
CA ALA A 18 36.31 10.42 11.41
C ALA A 18 36.23 11.70 10.56
N ALA A 19 35.15 12.48 10.65
CA ALA A 19 35.00 13.75 9.97
C ALA A 19 36.03 14.80 10.44
N ILE A 20 36.30 14.86 11.74
CA ILE A 20 37.35 15.72 12.32
C ILE A 20 38.73 15.30 11.80
N GLN A 21 39.04 14.00 11.79
CA GLN A 21 40.30 13.48 11.26
C GLN A 21 40.47 13.83 9.78
N GLN A 22 39.41 13.70 8.97
CA GLN A 22 39.46 14.07 7.55
C GLN A 22 39.69 15.57 7.33
N ALA A 23 39.03 16.43 8.12
CA ALA A 23 39.25 17.87 8.04
C ALA A 23 40.68 18.26 8.45
N LEU A 24 41.18 17.73 9.57
CA LEU A 24 42.50 18.10 10.10
C LEU A 24 43.65 17.51 9.27
N TYR A 25 43.58 16.24 8.89
CA TYR A 25 44.72 15.57 8.25
C TYR A 25 44.67 15.61 6.73
N ASN A 26 43.46 15.56 6.16
CA ASN A 26 43.28 15.46 4.72
C ASN A 26 42.71 16.74 4.09
N ASN A 27 42.39 17.77 4.89
CA ASN A 27 41.84 19.04 4.42
C ASN A 27 40.54 18.88 3.61
N PHE A 28 39.71 17.88 3.97
CA PHE A 28 38.42 17.63 3.33
C PHE A 28 37.25 18.03 4.24
N PRO A 29 36.24 18.76 3.72
CA PRO A 29 35.01 19.01 4.45
C PRO A 29 34.15 17.75 4.54
N SER A 30 33.35 17.63 5.59
CA SER A 30 32.41 16.52 5.82
C SER A 30 31.05 17.05 6.25
N LEU A 31 29.99 16.54 5.61
CA LEU A 31 28.60 16.77 6.01
C LEU A 31 28.02 15.48 6.59
N LEU A 32 27.62 15.53 7.85
CA LEU A 32 26.92 14.45 8.53
C LEU A 32 25.43 14.79 8.58
N SER A 33 24.68 14.22 7.63
CA SER A 33 23.22 14.42 7.57
C SER A 33 22.49 13.73 8.72
N GLN A 34 21.38 14.33 9.15
CA GLN A 34 20.52 13.81 10.21
C GLN A 34 20.01 12.39 9.90
N THR A 35 19.75 12.08 8.63
CA THR A 35 19.17 10.79 8.22
C THR A 35 20.08 9.60 8.56
N LEU A 36 21.40 9.77 8.44
CA LEU A 36 22.39 8.73 8.69
C LEU A 36 23.10 8.88 10.03
N ASN A 37 22.99 10.05 10.67
CA ASN A 37 23.67 10.40 11.91
C ASN A 37 22.67 11.08 12.85
N LYS A 38 21.85 10.28 13.54
CA LYS A 38 20.81 10.81 14.44
C LYS A 38 21.44 11.43 15.69
N ALA A 39 21.38 12.75 15.78
CA ALA A 39 21.73 13.54 16.96
C ALA A 39 23.08 13.17 17.63
N PRO A 40 24.21 13.25 16.89
CA PRO A 40 25.50 12.83 17.38
C PRO A 40 25.94 13.57 18.66
N PHE A 41 25.67 14.86 18.78
CA PHE A 41 26.01 15.64 19.97
C PHE A 41 24.92 15.53 21.06
N PRO A 42 25.29 15.57 22.35
CA PRO A 42 24.34 15.56 23.46
C PRO A 42 23.75 16.97 23.68
N LEU A 43 23.11 17.52 22.65
CA LEU A 43 22.39 18.80 22.69
C LEU A 43 20.89 18.53 22.81
N PHE A 44 20.20 19.30 23.64
CA PHE A 44 18.80 19.09 24.01
C PHE A 44 18.00 20.37 23.78
N GLU A 45 16.71 20.23 23.44
CA GLU A 45 15.81 21.35 23.13
C GLU A 45 15.47 22.19 24.38
N ARG A 46 15.41 21.57 25.57
CA ARG A 46 15.23 22.25 26.86
C ARG A 46 16.12 21.63 27.95
N PRO A 47 16.85 22.43 28.74
CA PRO A 47 17.59 21.91 29.88
C PRO A 47 16.63 21.43 30.97
N GLY A 48 16.76 20.17 31.40
CA GLY A 48 16.14 19.64 32.62
C GLY A 48 14.77 18.95 32.49
N VAL A 49 14.21 18.79 31.29
CA VAL A 49 12.95 18.05 31.07
C VAL A 49 13.12 17.07 29.90
N ASP A 50 13.08 15.78 30.20
CA ASP A 50 12.99 14.59 29.32
C ASP A 50 13.70 14.57 27.94
N GLN A 51 14.90 13.98 27.97
CA GLN A 51 15.55 12.96 27.11
C GLN A 51 15.56 13.00 25.57
N GLU A 52 14.90 13.92 24.85
CA GLU A 52 15.07 13.97 23.38
C GLU A 52 16.21 14.89 22.95
N ARG A 53 17.24 14.30 22.33
CA ARG A 53 18.32 15.06 21.70
C ARG A 53 17.77 15.82 20.50
N LEU A 54 18.25 17.05 20.35
CA LEU A 54 18.05 17.90 19.18
C LEU A 54 18.41 17.13 17.91
N GLN A 55 17.59 17.26 16.86
CA GLN A 55 17.97 16.75 15.54
C GLN A 55 19.04 17.68 14.96
N GLN A 56 20.12 17.10 14.44
CA GLN A 56 21.33 17.83 14.08
C GLN A 56 21.76 17.54 12.66
N ALA A 57 22.12 18.59 11.92
CA ALA A 57 23.04 18.50 10.79
C ALA A 57 24.41 19.00 11.26
N VAL A 58 25.46 18.21 11.04
CA VAL A 58 26.82 18.56 11.47
C VAL A 58 27.71 18.73 10.25
N GLU A 59 28.34 19.88 10.15
CA GLU A 59 29.35 20.17 9.14
C GLU A 59 30.71 20.32 9.82
N VAL A 60 31.70 19.60 9.31
CA VAL A 60 33.09 19.71 9.75
C VAL A 60 33.91 20.23 8.58
N MET A 61 34.49 21.41 8.72
CA MET A 61 35.22 22.10 7.65
C MET A 61 36.63 22.47 8.11
N PRO A 62 37.69 22.22 7.33
CA PRO A 62 39.01 22.75 7.66
C PRO A 62 39.01 24.28 7.60
N ILE A 63 39.70 24.94 8.53
CA ILE A 63 39.91 26.40 8.48
C ILE A 63 41.41 26.70 8.46
N PRO A 64 41.90 27.51 7.51
CA PRO A 64 43.26 28.04 7.57
C PRO A 64 43.36 29.11 8.66
N VAL A 65 44.27 28.89 9.61
CA VAL A 65 44.60 29.89 10.63
C VAL A 65 46.08 30.26 10.46
N PRO A 66 46.40 31.53 10.12
CA PRO A 66 47.79 31.96 9.94
C PRO A 66 48.64 31.70 11.19
N ASN A 67 49.85 31.17 10.99
CA ASN A 67 50.82 30.88 12.06
C ASN A 67 50.29 29.97 13.18
N ALA A 68 49.30 29.13 12.90
CA ALA A 68 48.73 28.19 13.85
C ALA A 68 48.72 26.76 13.27
N PRO A 69 48.61 25.71 14.12
CA PRO A 69 48.42 24.34 13.65
C PRO A 69 47.14 24.18 12.81
N ARG A 70 46.89 23.00 12.26
CA ARG A 70 45.67 22.76 11.48
C ARG A 70 44.44 22.85 12.38
N HIS A 71 43.40 23.54 11.92
CA HIS A 71 42.14 23.72 12.63
C HIS A 71 40.97 23.27 11.77
N CYS A 72 39.85 22.93 12.41
CA CYS A 72 38.58 22.73 11.74
C CYS A 72 37.45 23.43 12.50
N LEU A 73 36.44 23.90 11.77
CA LEU A 73 35.14 24.30 12.29
C LEU A 73 34.25 23.08 12.43
N ILE A 74 33.56 22.96 13.54
CA ILE A 74 32.42 22.05 13.68
C ILE A 74 31.18 22.93 13.84
N GLN A 75 30.34 22.94 12.84
CA GLN A 75 29.06 23.63 12.86
C GLN A 75 27.96 22.61 13.12
N ILE A 76 27.13 22.90 14.12
CA ILE A 76 25.96 22.07 14.46
C ILE A 76 24.72 22.93 14.24
N THR A 77 23.84 22.50 13.36
CA THR A 77 22.59 23.20 13.06
C THR A 77 21.41 22.40 13.59
N ASP A 78 20.54 23.06 14.36
CA ASP A 78 19.25 22.52 14.76
C ASP A 78 18.35 22.33 13.54
N VAL A 79 17.99 21.08 13.26
CA VAL A 79 17.07 20.70 12.19
C VAL A 79 15.79 20.06 12.72
N SER A 80 15.51 20.18 14.02
CA SER A 80 14.35 19.56 14.68
C SER A 80 13.03 20.00 14.06
N VAL A 81 12.88 21.30 13.81
CA VAL A 81 11.69 21.87 13.14
C VAL A 81 11.55 21.35 11.70
N ALA A 82 12.65 21.28 10.95
CA ALA A 82 12.62 20.83 9.56
C ALA A 82 12.25 19.34 9.44
N VAL A 83 12.85 18.48 10.28
CA VAL A 83 12.54 17.05 10.36
C VAL A 83 11.11 16.83 10.83
N GLY A 84 10.64 17.57 11.83
CA GLY A 84 9.26 17.52 12.31
C GLY A 84 8.25 17.90 11.23
N ARG A 85 8.54 18.97 10.47
CA ARG A 85 7.71 19.40 9.34
C ARG A 85 7.67 18.35 8.23
N GLU A 86 8.80 17.75 7.86
CA GLU A 86 8.85 16.70 6.85
C GLU A 86 8.02 15.47 7.27
N LYS A 87 8.13 15.06 8.54
CA LYS A 87 7.32 13.97 9.10
C LYS A 87 5.83 14.27 9.03
N LEU A 88 5.41 15.46 9.48
CA LEU A 88 4.01 15.89 9.44
C LEU A 88 3.48 15.91 7.99
N LEU A 89 4.24 16.46 7.06
CA LEU A 89 3.86 16.49 5.64
C LEU A 89 3.70 15.07 5.07
N ARG A 90 4.58 14.13 5.44
CA ARG A 90 4.44 12.72 5.04
C ARG A 90 3.19 12.08 5.64
N GLU A 91 2.89 12.33 6.90
CA GLU A 91 1.69 11.83 7.56
C GLU A 91 0.42 12.38 6.92
N GLN A 92 0.37 13.71 6.67
CA GLN A 92 -0.74 14.34 5.95
C GLN A 92 -0.88 13.78 4.53
N ALA A 93 0.23 13.58 3.81
CA ALA A 93 0.21 12.97 2.49
C ALA A 93 -0.32 11.52 2.54
N MET A 94 0.01 10.74 3.58
CA MET A 94 -0.56 9.40 3.78
C MET A 94 -2.06 9.44 4.05
N VAL A 95 -2.54 10.36 4.89
CA VAL A 95 -3.98 10.52 5.20
C VAL A 95 -4.77 10.96 3.97
N LEU A 96 -4.25 11.93 3.21
CA LEU A 96 -4.85 12.34 1.94
C LEU A 96 -4.86 11.15 0.96
N ARG A 97 -3.78 10.37 0.93
CA ARG A 97 -3.70 9.18 0.08
C ARG A 97 -4.71 8.10 0.47
N SER A 98 -4.91 7.83 1.76
CA SER A 98 -5.93 6.86 2.21
C SER A 98 -7.35 7.30 1.87
N GLN A 99 -7.66 8.60 1.97
CA GLN A 99 -8.95 9.15 1.52
C GLN A 99 -9.16 9.00 0.00
N THR A 100 -8.09 8.98 -0.79
CA THR A 100 -8.17 8.79 -2.25
C THR A 100 -8.22 7.34 -2.70
N PHE A 101 -8.09 6.37 -1.79
CA PHE A 101 -7.98 4.93 -2.09
C PHE A 101 -9.18 4.09 -1.63
N SER A 102 -10.13 4.69 -0.93
CA SER A 102 -11.41 4.04 -0.61
C SER A 102 -12.51 4.49 -1.58
N ASP A 103 -13.46 3.60 -1.84
CA ASP A 103 -14.71 3.90 -2.50
C ASP A 103 -15.64 4.61 -1.51
N GLY A 104 -16.19 5.75 -1.91
CA GLY A 104 -16.99 6.61 -1.03
C GLY A 104 -18.32 6.01 -0.59
N LEU A 105 -18.85 5.02 -1.32
CA LEU A 105 -20.11 4.36 -0.98
C LEU A 105 -19.88 3.13 -0.09
N THR A 106 -18.97 2.25 -0.51
CA THR A 106 -18.80 0.91 0.08
C THR A 106 -17.68 0.85 1.12
N GLY A 107 -16.77 1.83 1.16
CA GLY A 107 -15.65 1.88 2.11
C GLY A 107 -14.48 0.95 1.79
N ILE A 108 -14.67 -0.06 0.92
CA ILE A 108 -13.59 -0.91 0.40
C ILE A 108 -12.66 -0.11 -0.53
N ALA A 109 -11.60 -0.72 -1.06
CA ALA A 109 -10.70 -0.04 -1.98
C ALA A 109 -11.43 0.44 -3.25
N ASN A 110 -11.01 1.55 -3.83
CA ASN A 110 -11.50 1.99 -5.15
C ASN A 110 -10.60 1.49 -6.28
N ARG A 111 -11.02 1.70 -7.53
CA ARG A 111 -10.26 1.33 -8.73
C ARG A 111 -8.82 1.85 -8.73
N ARG A 112 -8.57 3.08 -8.27
CA ARG A 112 -7.21 3.64 -8.22
C ARG A 112 -6.31 2.84 -7.28
N HIS A 113 -6.83 2.42 -6.13
CA HIS A 113 -6.08 1.58 -5.20
C HIS A 113 -5.87 0.17 -5.78
N PHE A 114 -6.87 -0.39 -6.45
CA PHE A 114 -6.72 -1.63 -7.20
C PHE A 114 -5.55 -1.55 -8.19
N ASP A 115 -5.50 -0.52 -9.03
CA ASP A 115 -4.44 -0.38 -10.06
C ASP A 115 -3.03 -0.38 -9.41
N VAL A 116 -2.86 0.39 -8.33
CA VAL A 116 -1.60 0.46 -7.58
C VAL A 116 -1.23 -0.88 -6.94
N ALA A 117 -2.21 -1.56 -6.34
CA ALA A 117 -1.97 -2.86 -5.69
C ALA A 117 -1.69 -3.96 -6.71
N MET A 118 -2.39 -3.96 -7.84
CA MET A 118 -2.21 -4.91 -8.93
C MET A 118 -0.79 -4.81 -9.49
N GLU A 119 -0.28 -3.60 -9.75
CA GLU A 119 1.11 -3.40 -10.17
C GLU A 119 2.11 -3.94 -9.14
N LYS A 120 1.87 -3.68 -7.86
CA LYS A 120 2.77 -4.10 -6.77
C LYS A 120 2.83 -5.62 -6.66
N GLU A 121 1.68 -6.29 -6.56
CA GLU A 121 1.61 -7.74 -6.39
C GLU A 121 2.02 -8.48 -7.67
N HIS A 122 1.74 -7.93 -8.85
CA HIS A 122 2.26 -8.45 -10.13
C HIS A 122 3.79 -8.47 -10.17
N ARG A 123 4.43 -7.35 -9.81
CA ARG A 123 5.91 -7.29 -9.73
C ARG A 123 6.46 -8.26 -8.69
N ARG A 124 5.77 -8.44 -7.56
CA ARG A 124 6.16 -9.39 -6.52
C ARG A 124 6.08 -10.84 -7.04
N ALA A 125 4.95 -11.23 -7.63
CA ALA A 125 4.73 -12.55 -8.20
C ALA A 125 5.75 -12.87 -9.29
N LYS A 126 6.02 -11.91 -10.20
CA LYS A 126 7.03 -12.05 -11.26
C LYS A 126 8.44 -12.28 -10.71
N ARG A 127 8.84 -11.55 -9.65
CA ARG A 127 10.17 -11.75 -9.02
C ARG A 127 10.28 -13.06 -8.26
N GLY A 128 9.21 -13.48 -7.58
CA GLY A 128 9.19 -14.70 -6.77
C GLY A 128 8.90 -15.97 -7.56
N GLY A 129 8.48 -15.87 -8.82
CA GLY A 129 7.96 -17.01 -9.57
C GLY A 129 6.67 -17.58 -8.97
N LEU A 130 5.88 -16.75 -8.28
CA LEU A 130 4.70 -17.16 -7.52
C LEU A 130 3.41 -16.98 -8.36
N PRO A 131 2.36 -17.77 -8.08
CA PRO A 131 1.07 -17.58 -8.75
C PRO A 131 0.39 -16.29 -8.29
N LEU A 132 -0.43 -15.72 -9.16
CA LEU A 132 -1.23 -14.52 -8.85
C LEU A 132 -2.58 -14.67 -9.51
N SER A 133 -3.65 -14.66 -8.70
CA SER A 133 -5.01 -14.79 -9.19
C SER A 133 -5.78 -13.47 -9.07
N LEU A 134 -6.65 -13.23 -10.04
CA LEU A 134 -7.54 -12.09 -10.12
C LEU A 134 -8.97 -12.58 -10.31
N LEU A 135 -9.89 -12.05 -9.51
CA LEU A 135 -11.32 -12.29 -9.62
C LEU A 135 -12.04 -11.00 -10.04
N MET A 136 -12.81 -11.08 -11.12
CA MET A 136 -13.80 -10.06 -11.52
C MET A 136 -15.18 -10.52 -11.11
N ILE A 137 -15.89 -9.67 -10.37
CA ILE A 137 -17.16 -10.01 -9.74
C ILE A 137 -18.19 -8.96 -10.16
N ASP A 138 -19.40 -9.39 -10.48
CA ASP A 138 -20.50 -8.48 -10.82
C ASP A 138 -21.81 -8.96 -10.19
N ILE A 139 -22.60 -8.00 -9.70
CA ILE A 139 -23.93 -8.30 -9.16
C ILE A 139 -24.91 -8.57 -10.29
N ASP A 140 -25.45 -9.78 -10.29
CA ASP A 140 -26.35 -10.25 -11.32
C ASP A 140 -27.65 -9.43 -11.37
N ASN A 141 -28.01 -9.00 -12.58
CA ASN A 141 -29.24 -8.24 -12.86
C ASN A 141 -29.35 -6.89 -12.11
N PHE A 142 -28.23 -6.30 -11.66
CA PHE A 142 -28.25 -5.10 -10.82
C PHE A 142 -28.97 -3.88 -11.42
N LYS A 143 -28.86 -3.65 -12.75
CA LYS A 143 -29.67 -2.62 -13.43
C LYS A 143 -31.17 -2.83 -13.20
N ALA A 144 -31.67 -4.06 -13.38
CA ALA A 144 -33.08 -4.38 -13.17
C ALA A 144 -33.49 -4.28 -11.69
N TYR A 145 -32.55 -4.53 -10.76
CA TYR A 145 -32.74 -4.28 -9.34
C TYR A 145 -32.95 -2.78 -9.07
N ASN A 146 -32.07 -1.93 -9.60
CA ASN A 146 -32.15 -0.47 -9.45
C ASN A 146 -33.40 0.12 -10.09
N ASP A 147 -33.74 -0.32 -11.29
CA ASP A 147 -34.92 0.17 -12.01
C ASP A 147 -36.23 -0.18 -11.25
N HIS A 148 -36.21 -1.25 -10.44
CA HIS A 148 -37.38 -1.69 -9.67
C HIS A 148 -37.44 -1.12 -8.24
N TYR A 149 -36.33 -1.13 -7.49
CA TYR A 149 -36.29 -0.72 -6.08
C TYR A 149 -35.77 0.71 -5.88
N GLY A 150 -35.26 1.36 -6.93
CA GLY A 150 -34.65 2.68 -6.88
C GLY A 150 -33.19 2.66 -6.44
N HIS A 151 -32.44 3.71 -6.81
CA HIS A 151 -31.00 3.82 -6.57
C HIS A 151 -30.61 3.73 -5.10
N GLN A 152 -31.42 4.27 -4.17
CA GLN A 152 -31.11 4.18 -2.73
C GLN A 152 -31.07 2.73 -2.22
N LYS A 153 -31.96 1.87 -2.72
CA LYS A 153 -31.94 0.44 -2.40
C LYS A 153 -30.79 -0.28 -3.11
N GLY A 154 -30.44 0.18 -4.31
CA GLY A 154 -29.23 -0.24 -5.02
C GLY A 154 -27.96 0.01 -4.21
N ASP A 155 -27.81 1.22 -3.70
CA ASP A 155 -26.67 1.63 -2.88
C ASP A 155 -26.56 0.78 -1.61
N GLN A 156 -27.69 0.54 -0.92
CA GLN A 156 -27.74 -0.36 0.23
C GLN A 156 -27.33 -1.79 -0.14
N CYS A 157 -27.76 -2.29 -1.30
CA CYS A 157 -27.37 -3.61 -1.79
C CYS A 157 -25.86 -3.69 -2.04
N LEU A 158 -25.27 -2.68 -2.70
CA LEU A 158 -23.83 -2.61 -2.92
C LEU A 158 -23.04 -2.60 -1.60
N ILE A 159 -23.48 -1.82 -0.62
CA ILE A 159 -22.86 -1.77 0.71
C ILE A 159 -22.91 -3.14 1.39
N GLN A 160 -24.07 -3.81 1.39
CA GLN A 160 -24.23 -5.12 2.04
C GLN A 160 -23.40 -6.21 1.35
N VAL A 161 -23.45 -6.28 0.02
CA VAL A 161 -22.69 -7.27 -0.76
C VAL A 161 -21.20 -7.04 -0.58
N SER A 162 -20.71 -5.82 -0.77
CA SER A 162 -19.27 -5.53 -0.62
C SER A 162 -18.75 -5.84 0.79
N ALA A 163 -19.49 -5.46 1.84
CA ALA A 163 -19.10 -5.77 3.22
C ALA A 163 -19.05 -7.28 3.48
N ALA A 164 -20.02 -8.03 2.96
CA ALA A 164 -20.08 -9.49 3.15
C ALA A 164 -18.95 -10.22 2.42
N LEU A 165 -18.62 -9.79 1.20
CA LEU A 165 -17.51 -10.36 0.42
C LEU A 165 -16.16 -9.99 1.03
N ALA A 166 -15.97 -8.73 1.44
CA ALA A 166 -14.74 -8.28 2.07
C ALA A 166 -14.43 -9.02 3.38
N ALA A 167 -15.47 -9.39 4.15
CA ALA A 167 -15.31 -10.16 5.39
C ALA A 167 -14.73 -11.59 5.20
N ILE A 168 -14.75 -12.12 3.97
CA ILE A 168 -14.13 -13.41 3.64
C ILE A 168 -12.61 -13.26 3.49
N LEU A 169 -12.13 -12.10 3.04
CA LEU A 169 -10.71 -11.87 2.82
C LEU A 169 -9.99 -11.66 4.15
N LYS A 170 -9.13 -12.61 4.52
CA LYS A 170 -8.42 -12.61 5.81
C LYS A 170 -6.92 -12.38 5.67
N ARG A 171 -6.36 -12.52 4.46
CA ARG A 171 -4.91 -12.44 4.25
C ARG A 171 -4.50 -10.99 3.97
N PRO A 172 -3.41 -10.48 4.56
CA PRO A 172 -2.92 -9.13 4.28
C PRO A 172 -2.53 -8.85 2.81
N GLY A 173 -2.31 -9.92 2.02
CA GLY A 173 -2.00 -9.82 0.59
C GLY A 173 -3.23 -9.78 -0.32
N ASP A 174 -4.42 -10.06 0.22
CA ASP A 174 -5.66 -10.03 -0.56
C ASP A 174 -6.24 -8.61 -0.53
N LEU A 175 -6.72 -8.12 -1.68
CA LEU A 175 -7.35 -6.81 -1.77
C LEU A 175 -8.66 -6.92 -2.54
N MET A 176 -9.76 -6.47 -1.94
CA MET A 176 -11.02 -6.23 -2.64
C MET A 176 -11.19 -4.74 -2.94
N ALA A 177 -11.58 -4.44 -4.18
CA ALA A 177 -11.91 -3.09 -4.63
C ALA A 177 -13.22 -3.04 -5.40
N ARG A 178 -13.91 -1.90 -5.33
CA ARG A 178 -14.99 -1.58 -6.27
C ARG A 178 -14.37 -1.06 -7.56
N TYR A 179 -14.53 -1.84 -8.63
CA TYR A 179 -13.91 -1.58 -9.92
C TYR A 179 -14.70 -0.54 -10.72
N GLY A 180 -16.03 -0.57 -10.63
CA GLY A 180 -16.92 0.45 -11.18
C GLY A 180 -18.38 0.02 -11.11
N GLY A 181 -19.33 0.91 -10.83
CA GLY A 181 -20.74 0.56 -10.77
C GLY A 181 -21.03 -0.58 -9.77
N GLU A 182 -21.51 -1.71 -10.27
CA GLU A 182 -21.76 -2.97 -9.55
C GLU A 182 -20.63 -4.00 -9.64
N GLU A 183 -19.50 -3.64 -10.25
CA GLU A 183 -18.35 -4.50 -10.47
C GLU A 183 -17.33 -4.37 -9.34
N PHE A 184 -16.84 -5.52 -8.87
CA PHE A 184 -15.80 -5.65 -7.87
C PHE A 184 -14.62 -6.46 -8.40
N ALA A 185 -13.45 -6.18 -7.84
CA ALA A 185 -12.19 -6.82 -8.16
C ALA A 185 -11.55 -7.38 -6.90
N ILE A 186 -11.03 -8.61 -6.95
CA ILE A 186 -10.24 -9.18 -5.88
C ILE A 186 -8.90 -9.66 -6.41
N ILE A 187 -7.81 -9.15 -5.83
CA ILE A 187 -6.45 -9.62 -6.04
C ILE A 187 -6.15 -10.67 -4.97
N LEU A 188 -5.71 -11.87 -5.37
CA LEU A 188 -5.30 -12.95 -4.48
C LEU A 188 -3.81 -13.24 -4.71
N ALA A 189 -2.97 -12.71 -3.81
CA ALA A 189 -1.53 -12.91 -3.88
C ALA A 189 -1.16 -14.37 -3.58
N GLU A 190 -0.16 -14.89 -4.30
CA GLU A 190 0.41 -16.22 -4.04
C GLU A 190 -0.66 -17.34 -4.04
N THR A 191 -1.67 -17.20 -4.90
CA THR A 191 -2.85 -18.07 -4.94
C THR A 191 -3.01 -18.67 -6.33
N ASP A 192 -3.03 -20.00 -6.41
CA ASP A 192 -3.26 -20.76 -7.64
C ASP A 192 -4.74 -20.79 -8.05
N VAL A 193 -5.03 -21.40 -9.21
CA VAL A 193 -6.38 -21.43 -9.78
C VAL A 193 -7.36 -22.23 -8.92
N ASP A 194 -6.91 -23.31 -8.26
CA ASP A 194 -7.79 -24.18 -7.48
C ASP A 194 -8.20 -23.46 -6.19
N GLN A 195 -7.24 -22.84 -5.50
CA GLN A 195 -7.49 -22.00 -4.32
C GLN A 195 -8.35 -20.78 -4.66
N ALA A 196 -8.08 -20.13 -5.80
CA ALA A 196 -8.89 -19.00 -6.28
C ALA A 196 -10.34 -19.44 -6.60
N THR A 197 -10.52 -20.63 -7.16
CA THR A 197 -11.84 -21.20 -7.47
C THR A 197 -12.63 -21.50 -6.19
N LEU A 198 -12.00 -22.08 -5.17
CA LEU A 198 -12.62 -22.31 -3.87
C LEU A 198 -13.03 -20.99 -3.20
N MET A 199 -12.17 -19.98 -3.25
CA MET A 199 -12.47 -18.64 -2.74
C MET A 199 -13.63 -18.00 -3.50
N ALA A 200 -13.62 -18.07 -4.83
CA ALA A 200 -14.69 -17.55 -5.67
C ALA A 200 -16.04 -18.21 -5.37
N ASP A 201 -16.09 -19.54 -5.19
CA ASP A 201 -17.35 -20.20 -4.85
C ASP A 201 -17.85 -19.80 -3.45
N ALA A 202 -16.95 -19.64 -2.47
CA ALA A 202 -17.30 -19.14 -1.15
C ALA A 202 -17.87 -17.71 -1.21
N LEU A 203 -17.27 -16.82 -2.00
CA LEU A 203 -17.77 -15.46 -2.25
C LEU A 203 -19.16 -15.48 -2.91
N ARG A 204 -19.35 -16.32 -3.93
CA ARG A 204 -20.62 -16.48 -4.64
C ARG A 204 -21.74 -16.97 -3.70
N LEU A 205 -21.45 -17.99 -2.90
CA LEU A 205 -22.39 -18.53 -1.92
C LEU A 205 -22.73 -17.46 -0.87
N ARG A 206 -21.72 -16.75 -0.36
CA ARG A 206 -21.90 -15.71 0.64
C ARG A 206 -22.81 -14.57 0.17
N ALA A 207 -22.70 -14.16 -1.10
CA ALA A 207 -23.62 -13.17 -1.67
C ALA A 207 -25.08 -13.68 -1.66
N SER A 208 -25.29 -14.96 -1.98
CA SER A 208 -26.62 -15.58 -1.97
C SER A 208 -27.20 -15.71 -0.55
N GLU A 209 -26.34 -16.01 0.44
CA GLU A 209 -26.71 -16.12 1.86
C GLU A 209 -27.21 -14.82 2.48
N LEU A 210 -26.90 -13.66 1.88
CA LEU A 210 -27.47 -12.38 2.33
C LEU A 210 -28.99 -12.34 2.17
N ALA A 211 -29.56 -13.24 1.34
CA ALA A 211 -30.99 -13.37 1.12
C ALA A 211 -31.70 -12.04 0.76
N ILE A 212 -31.00 -11.16 0.04
CA ILE A 212 -31.55 -9.87 -0.41
C ILE A 212 -32.55 -10.16 -1.54
N PRO A 213 -33.84 -9.81 -1.39
CA PRO A 213 -34.85 -10.06 -2.41
C PRO A 213 -34.56 -9.31 -3.72
N HIS A 214 -34.68 -10.00 -4.85
CA HIS A 214 -34.59 -9.42 -6.18
C HIS A 214 -35.68 -9.97 -7.11
N GLU A 215 -36.84 -9.29 -7.11
CA GLU A 215 -38.03 -9.71 -7.88
C GLU A 215 -37.83 -9.71 -9.40
N ARG A 216 -36.91 -8.88 -9.90
CA ARG A 216 -36.54 -8.83 -11.32
C ARG A 216 -35.34 -9.71 -11.69
N SER A 217 -34.84 -10.51 -10.75
CA SER A 217 -33.80 -11.50 -11.04
C SER A 217 -34.31 -12.53 -12.04
N THR A 218 -33.41 -12.95 -12.92
CA THR A 218 -33.65 -14.04 -13.88
C THR A 218 -33.43 -15.42 -13.27
N GLY A 219 -32.83 -15.50 -12.08
CA GLY A 219 -32.63 -16.74 -11.35
C GLY A 219 -33.86 -17.21 -10.59
N GLU A 220 -33.99 -18.52 -10.40
CA GLU A 220 -35.12 -19.16 -9.72
C GLU A 220 -35.30 -18.67 -8.28
N LEU A 221 -34.20 -18.41 -7.58
CA LEU A 221 -34.21 -17.98 -6.18
C LEU A 221 -34.82 -16.58 -5.97
N ARG A 222 -34.90 -15.75 -7.01
CA ARG A 222 -35.31 -14.33 -6.90
C ARG A 222 -34.54 -13.56 -5.81
N LEU A 223 -33.25 -13.85 -5.69
CA LEU A 223 -32.32 -13.18 -4.78
C LEU A 223 -31.22 -12.44 -5.55
N VAL A 224 -30.56 -11.50 -4.87
CA VAL A 224 -29.29 -10.94 -5.33
C VAL A 224 -28.23 -12.05 -5.33
N THR A 225 -27.52 -12.18 -6.45
CA THR A 225 -26.45 -13.15 -6.66
C THR A 225 -25.30 -12.48 -7.39
N VAL A 226 -24.14 -13.13 -7.46
CA VAL A 226 -22.98 -12.62 -8.19
C VAL A 226 -22.45 -13.64 -9.18
N SER A 227 -21.97 -13.14 -10.32
CA SER A 227 -21.17 -13.92 -11.26
C SER A 227 -19.70 -13.56 -11.07
N ILE A 228 -18.80 -14.55 -11.20
CA ILE A 228 -17.36 -14.36 -10.96
C ILE A 228 -16.54 -14.94 -12.11
N GLY A 229 -15.66 -14.13 -12.67
CA GLY A 229 -14.61 -14.53 -13.59
C GLY A 229 -13.27 -14.62 -12.87
N ILE A 230 -12.50 -15.67 -13.13
CA ILE A 230 -11.20 -15.92 -12.51
C ILE A 230 -10.15 -15.97 -13.62
N ALA A 231 -9.01 -15.32 -13.40
CA ALA A 231 -7.81 -15.57 -14.16
C ALA A 231 -6.59 -15.68 -13.25
N THR A 232 -5.67 -16.56 -13.61
CA THR A 232 -4.48 -16.85 -12.81
C THR A 232 -3.24 -16.79 -13.68
N GLN A 233 -2.28 -15.98 -13.25
CA GLN A 233 -0.90 -16.08 -13.71
C GLN A 233 -0.24 -17.29 -13.06
N LEU A 234 0.29 -18.19 -13.88
CA LEU A 234 0.95 -19.41 -13.39
C LEU A 234 2.37 -19.14 -12.86
N PRO A 235 2.87 -19.95 -11.92
CA PRO A 235 4.24 -19.85 -11.42
C PRO A 235 5.26 -19.88 -12.56
N GLY A 236 6.21 -18.94 -12.55
CA GLY A 236 7.25 -18.83 -13.58
C GLY A 236 6.77 -18.44 -14.98
N GLN A 237 5.48 -18.18 -15.18
CA GLN A 237 4.89 -17.79 -16.47
C GLN A 237 4.21 -16.41 -16.33
N PRO A 238 4.99 -15.33 -16.18
CA PRO A 238 4.43 -14.00 -16.00
C PRO A 238 3.71 -13.55 -17.28
N VAL A 239 2.51 -12.98 -17.10
CA VAL A 239 1.72 -12.37 -18.18
C VAL A 239 1.63 -10.87 -17.96
N GLU A 240 1.24 -10.11 -18.98
CA GLU A 240 0.95 -8.69 -18.78
C GLU A 240 -0.32 -8.49 -17.95
N ILE A 241 -0.35 -7.45 -17.12
CA ILE A 241 -1.51 -7.15 -16.25
C ILE A 241 -2.80 -7.03 -17.09
N ALA A 242 -2.72 -6.38 -18.25
CA ALA A 242 -3.84 -6.23 -19.16
C ALA A 242 -4.37 -7.60 -19.67
N ALA A 243 -3.49 -8.58 -19.91
CA ALA A 243 -3.90 -9.92 -20.32
C ALA A 243 -4.61 -10.66 -19.18
N LEU A 244 -4.12 -10.51 -17.94
CA LEU A 244 -4.74 -11.10 -16.75
C LEU A 244 -6.14 -10.51 -16.49
N ILE A 245 -6.28 -9.18 -16.51
CA ILE A 245 -7.57 -8.50 -16.37
C ILE A 245 -8.52 -8.92 -17.49
N GLY A 246 -8.05 -8.87 -18.75
CA GLY A 246 -8.88 -9.24 -19.90
C GLY A 246 -9.35 -10.70 -19.86
N ALA A 247 -8.55 -11.62 -19.33
CA ALA A 247 -8.95 -13.01 -19.15
C ALA A 247 -10.01 -13.18 -18.05
N ALA A 248 -9.87 -12.46 -16.94
CA ALA A 248 -10.86 -12.48 -15.85
C ALA A 248 -12.20 -11.87 -16.31
N ASP A 249 -12.17 -10.78 -17.10
CA ASP A 249 -13.37 -10.19 -17.70
C ASP A 249 -14.07 -11.15 -18.67
N ARG A 250 -13.30 -11.82 -19.54
CA ARG A 250 -13.85 -12.85 -20.44
C ARG A 250 -14.48 -14.01 -19.67
N ALA A 251 -13.85 -14.42 -18.58
CA ALA A 251 -14.40 -15.44 -17.70
C ALA A 251 -15.70 -14.98 -17.03
N LEU A 252 -15.76 -13.75 -16.54
CA LEU A 252 -16.97 -13.16 -15.94
C LEU A 252 -18.11 -13.08 -16.95
N TYR A 253 -17.81 -12.66 -18.17
CA TYR A 253 -18.76 -12.65 -19.26
C TYR A 253 -19.32 -14.06 -19.55
N GLN A 254 -18.46 -15.09 -19.56
CA GLN A 254 -18.88 -16.47 -19.74
C GLN A 254 -19.76 -16.97 -18.58
N ALA A 255 -19.44 -16.60 -17.33
CA ALA A 255 -20.27 -16.89 -16.17
C ALA A 255 -21.68 -16.29 -16.31
N LYS A 256 -21.76 -15.01 -16.69
CA LYS A 256 -23.05 -14.32 -16.94
C LYS A 256 -23.85 -15.01 -18.04
N ARG A 257 -23.22 -15.34 -19.18
CA ARG A 257 -23.88 -15.99 -20.32
C ARG A 257 -24.33 -17.41 -20.06
N SER A 258 -23.64 -18.13 -19.18
CA SER A 258 -23.98 -19.51 -18.87
C SER A 258 -25.15 -19.62 -17.87
N GLY A 259 -25.74 -18.50 -17.45
CA GLY A 259 -26.92 -18.48 -16.59
C GLY A 259 -26.71 -17.80 -15.24
N ARG A 260 -25.64 -16.99 -15.08
CA ARG A 260 -25.36 -16.19 -13.87
C ARG A 260 -25.17 -17.05 -12.61
N ASN A 261 -24.99 -16.40 -11.44
CA ASN A 261 -24.76 -17.04 -10.14
C ASN A 261 -23.78 -18.22 -10.22
N ARG A 262 -22.61 -17.98 -10.81
CA ARG A 262 -21.59 -19.01 -11.03
C ARG A 262 -20.21 -18.41 -11.22
N ILE A 263 -19.23 -19.29 -11.19
CA ILE A 263 -17.84 -18.96 -11.42
C ILE A 263 -17.39 -19.52 -12.78
N HIS A 264 -16.44 -18.86 -13.41
CA HIS A 264 -15.72 -19.40 -14.56
C HIS A 264 -14.25 -19.02 -14.43
N ALA A 265 -13.35 -19.93 -14.80
CA ALA A 265 -11.92 -19.67 -14.80
C ALA A 265 -11.38 -19.70 -16.24
N ARG A 266 -10.44 -18.80 -16.53
CA ARG A 266 -9.76 -18.73 -17.83
C ARG A 266 -8.28 -18.44 -17.60
N LEU A 267 -7.42 -19.13 -18.34
CA LEU A 267 -6.01 -18.75 -18.38
C LEU A 267 -5.82 -17.46 -19.19
N PRO A 268 -4.91 -16.58 -18.77
CA PRO A 268 -4.49 -15.45 -19.58
C PRO A 268 -3.84 -15.94 -20.88
N ASP A 269 -4.26 -15.33 -21.99
CA ASP A 269 -3.73 -15.57 -23.34
C ASP A 269 -2.40 -14.80 -23.54
#